data_AF-A0A7X6PCT1-F1
#
_entry.id   AF-A0A7X6PCT1-F1
#
_cell.length_a   1.000
_cell.length_b   1.000
_cell.length_c   1.000
_cell.angle_alpha   90.00
_cell.angle_beta   90.00
_cell.angle_gamma   90.00
#
_symmetry.space_group_name_H-M   'P 1'
#
loop_
_entity.id
_entity.type
_entity.pdbx_description
1 polymer ?
#
loop_
_entity_poly.entity_id
_entity_poly.type
_entity_poly.pdbx_seq_one_letter_code
_entity_poly.pdbx_strand_id
1 'polypeptide(L)'
;MLKLKLIRIYFKTVCTFVCKHLRPVPAGIALISAAMLYSCGSGGSSATDETPTRGNIKITVDESFQPLLDTEVSTFMQLYTNATIKPRY
;
A
#
# COMPACT_ATOMS: atom_id res chain seq x y z
N MET A 1 -0.06 15.54 -2.21
CA MET A 1 0.71 16.21 -3.29
C MET A 1 1.72 15.32 -4.03
N LEU A 2 2.27 14.26 -3.42
CA LEU A 2 3.30 13.40 -4.06
C LEU A 2 2.76 12.51 -5.20
N LYS A 3 1.53 11.97 -5.08
CA LYS A 3 0.91 11.12 -6.11
C LYS A 3 0.65 11.84 -7.44
N LEU A 4 0.36 13.14 -7.42
CA LEU A 4 0.16 13.95 -8.62
C LEU A 4 1.48 14.23 -9.37
N LYS A 5 2.60 14.34 -8.64
CA LYS A 5 3.94 14.48 -9.23
C LYS A 5 4.39 13.19 -9.92
N LEU A 6 4.13 12.03 -9.32
CA LEU A 6 4.44 10.72 -9.92
C LEU A 6 3.69 10.49 -11.24
N ILE A 7 2.40 10.80 -11.29
CA ILE A 7 1.60 10.75 -12.53
C ILE A 7 2.16 11.69 -13.62
N ARG A 8 2.59 12.89 -13.23
CA ARG A 8 3.13 13.88 -14.18
C ARG A 8 4.53 13.50 -14.70
N ILE A 9 5.34 12.85 -13.86
CA ILE A 9 6.64 12.27 -14.25
C ILE A 9 6.41 11.09 -15.20
N TYR A 10 5.46 10.20 -14.89
CA TYR A 10 5.12 9.05 -15.73
C TYR A 10 4.65 9.48 -17.13
N PHE A 11 3.75 10.47 -17.19
CA PHE A 11 3.24 11.02 -18.45
C PHE A 11 4.34 11.68 -19.31
N LYS A 12 5.28 12.38 -18.68
CA LYS A 12 6.38 13.07 -19.38
C LYS A 12 7.44 12.10 -19.92
N THR A 13 7.73 11.03 -19.17
CA THR A 13 8.65 9.97 -19.60
C THR A 13 8.06 9.16 -20.76
N VAL A 14 6.77 8.83 -20.72
CA VAL A 14 6.06 8.15 -21.83
C VAL A 14 6.04 9.01 -23.10
N CYS A 15 5.72 10.30 -23.00
CA CYS A 15 5.65 11.21 -24.15
C CYS A 15 7.03 11.39 -24.84
N THR A 16 8.11 11.44 -24.06
CA THR A 16 9.48 11.58 -24.60
C THR A 16 9.98 10.26 -25.21
N PHE A 17 9.58 9.11 -24.67
CA PHE A 17 9.95 7.79 -25.19
C PHE A 17 9.24 7.47 -26.51
N VAL A 18 7.94 7.81 -26.62
CA VAL A 18 7.14 7.64 -27.84
C VAL A 18 7.64 8.54 -28.99
N CYS A 19 8.10 9.76 -28.70
CA CYS A 19 8.64 10.66 -29.74
C CYS A 19 10.03 10.28 -30.27
N LYS A 20 10.86 9.56 -29.49
CA LYS A 20 12.28 9.33 -29.85
C LYS A 20 12.52 8.03 -30.64
N HIS A 21 11.52 7.16 -30.79
CA HIS A 21 11.67 5.91 -31.55
C HIS A 21 10.78 5.89 -32.80
N LEU A 22 11.05 6.86 -33.68
CA LEU A 22 10.56 6.96 -35.05
C LEU A 22 11.09 5.78 -35.89
N ARG A 23 10.49 4.59 -35.71
CA ARG A 23 10.54 3.50 -36.69
C ARG A 23 9.11 3.02 -36.93
N PRO A 24 8.73 2.70 -38.19
CA PRO A 24 7.38 2.25 -38.51
C PRO A 24 7.19 0.81 -37.99
N VAL A 25 6.85 0.69 -36.71
CA VAL A 25 6.35 -0.56 -36.16
C VAL A 25 4.90 -0.72 -36.66
N PRO A 26 4.52 -1.87 -37.25
CA PRO A 26 3.17 -2.07 -37.74
C PRO A 26 2.15 -1.84 -36.61
N ALA A 27 1.09 -1.08 -36.92
CA ALA A 27 0.12 -0.55 -35.96
C ALA A 27 -0.48 -1.60 -35.01
N GLY A 28 -0.56 -2.86 -35.45
CA GLY A 28 -1.05 -3.97 -34.63
C GLY A 28 -0.16 -4.31 -33.43
N ILE A 29 1.17 -4.24 -33.57
CA ILE A 29 2.11 -4.61 -32.49
C ILE A 29 2.16 -3.52 -31.41
N ALA A 30 2.04 -2.25 -31.83
CA ALA A 30 2.03 -1.11 -30.91
C ALA A 30 0.81 -1.15 -29.96
N LEU A 31 -0.39 -1.47 -30.48
CA LEU A 31 -1.61 -1.56 -29.69
C LEU A 31 -1.56 -2.65 -28.62
N ILE A 32 -1.01 -3.82 -28.96
CA ILE A 32 -0.90 -4.96 -28.02
C ILE A 32 0.06 -4.61 -26.87
N SER A 33 1.18 -3.96 -27.18
CA SER A 33 2.17 -3.54 -26.16
C SER A 33 1.61 -2.49 -25.19
N ALA A 34 0.79 -1.55 -25.69
CA ALA A 34 0.14 -0.54 -24.86
C ALA A 34 -0.93 -1.15 -23.93
N ALA A 35 -1.70 -2.13 -24.41
CA ALA A 35 -2.70 -2.83 -23.61
C ALA A 35 -2.08 -3.65 -22.47
N MET A 36 -0.92 -4.29 -22.72
CA MET A 36 -0.18 -5.05 -21.70
C MET A 36 0.32 -4.17 -20.54
N LEU A 37 0.76 -2.93 -20.84
CA LEU A 37 1.20 -1.98 -19.82
C LEU A 37 0.04 -1.41 -18.98
N TYR A 38 -1.19 -1.36 -19.51
CA TYR A 38 -2.36 -0.88 -18.77
C TYR A 38 -2.90 -1.93 -17.76
N SER A 39 -2.60 -3.22 -17.98
CA SER A 39 -3.06 -4.32 -17.12
C SER A 39 -2.23 -4.47 -15.83
N CYS A 40 -0.97 -4.00 -15.82
CA CYS A 40 -0.05 -4.13 -14.67
C CYS A 40 -0.24 -3.03 -13.60
N GLY A 41 -1.49 -2.66 -13.30
CA GLY A 41 -1.79 -1.55 -12.38
C GLY A 41 -3.01 -1.75 -11.47
N SER A 42 -3.78 -2.82 -11.63
CA SER A 42 -5.02 -3.05 -10.85
C SER A 42 -4.85 -3.93 -9.61
N GLY A 43 -3.62 -4.32 -9.26
CA GLY A 43 -3.30 -5.11 -8.06
C GLY A 43 -3.19 -4.25 -6.80
N GLY A 44 -4.23 -3.48 -6.50
CA GLY A 44 -4.31 -2.64 -5.30
C GLY A 44 -5.50 -3.03 -4.46
N SER A 45 -5.67 -4.31 -4.14
CA SER A 45 -6.55 -4.69 -3.04
C SER A 45 -6.03 -3.94 -1.82
N SER A 46 -6.79 -2.96 -1.36
CA SER A 46 -6.66 -2.38 -0.03
C SER A 46 -6.70 -3.56 0.93
N ALA A 47 -5.52 -4.07 1.30
CA ALA A 47 -5.40 -5.08 2.33
C ALA A 47 -6.17 -4.51 3.52
N THR A 48 -7.22 -5.22 3.95
CA THR A 48 -7.87 -4.92 5.21
C THR A 48 -6.78 -4.96 6.25
N ASP A 49 -6.41 -3.80 6.78
CA ASP A 49 -5.27 -3.64 7.70
C ASP A 49 -5.53 -4.38 9.03
N GLU A 50 -6.78 -4.81 9.23
CA GLU A 50 -7.25 -5.60 10.36
C GLU A 50 -6.74 -7.04 10.26
N THR A 51 -5.53 -7.26 10.76
CA THR A 51 -4.97 -8.58 11.04
C THR A 51 -4.57 -8.61 12.51
N PRO A 52 -4.57 -9.75 13.21
CA PRO A 52 -4.24 -9.78 14.63
C PRO A 52 -2.82 -9.27 14.96
N THR A 53 -1.96 -9.10 13.96
CA THR A 53 -0.58 -8.62 14.07
C THR A 53 -0.34 -7.25 13.42
N ARG A 54 -1.38 -6.57 12.92
CA ARG A 54 -1.29 -5.22 12.31
C ARG A 54 -2.57 -4.41 12.52
N GLY A 55 -2.46 -3.09 12.43
CA GLY A 55 -3.61 -2.19 12.54
C GLY A 55 -3.83 -1.64 13.94
N ASN A 56 -4.99 -1.02 14.17
CA ASN A 56 -5.31 -0.31 15.41
C ASN A 56 -6.41 -1.04 16.19
N ILE A 57 -5.99 -1.80 17.19
CA ILE A 57 -6.82 -2.72 17.96
C ILE A 57 -7.31 -2.02 19.24
N LYS A 58 -8.61 -2.07 19.51
CA LYS A 58 -9.22 -1.55 20.75
C LYS A 58 -9.69 -2.74 21.57
N ILE A 59 -9.27 -2.80 22.83
CA ILE A 59 -9.63 -3.89 23.75
C ILE A 59 -10.22 -3.24 24.99
N THR A 60 -11.38 -3.73 25.43
CA THR A 60 -12.02 -3.29 26.67
C THR A 60 -11.89 -4.40 27.68
N VAL A 61 -11.31 -4.10 28.85
CA VAL A 61 -11.03 -5.05 29.93
C VAL A 61 -11.30 -4.37 31.25
N ASP A 62 -11.69 -5.10 32.29
CA ASP A 62 -11.89 -4.52 33.62
C ASP A 62 -10.59 -3.92 34.19
N GLU A 63 -10.75 -2.85 34.97
CA GLU A 63 -9.66 -2.12 35.63
C GLU A 63 -8.73 -3.01 36.46
N SER A 64 -9.23 -4.12 37.01
CA SER A 64 -8.42 -5.06 37.81
C SER A 64 -7.27 -5.72 37.02
N PHE A 65 -7.33 -5.72 35.70
CA PHE A 65 -6.32 -6.35 34.84
C PHE A 65 -5.29 -5.37 34.28
N GLN A 66 -5.37 -4.08 34.61
CA GLN A 66 -4.47 -3.05 34.09
C GLN A 66 -2.98 -3.42 34.16
N PRO A 67 -2.40 -3.83 35.31
CA PRO A 67 -0.96 -4.10 35.37
C PRO A 67 -0.55 -5.31 34.54
N LEU A 68 -1.44 -6.29 34.37
CA LEU A 68 -1.16 -7.47 33.54
C LEU A 68 -1.21 -7.09 32.06
N LEU A 69 -2.26 -6.39 31.64
CA LEU A 69 -2.40 -5.99 30.25
C LEU A 69 -1.33 -5.02 29.78
N ASP A 70 -0.91 -4.07 30.62
CA ASP A 70 0.15 -3.13 30.23
C ASP A 70 1.46 -3.86 29.89
N THR A 71 1.79 -4.94 30.61
CA THR A 71 2.98 -5.76 30.33
C THR A 71 2.84 -6.60 29.05
N GLU A 72 1.66 -7.16 28.81
CA GLU A 72 1.38 -7.96 27.62
C GLU A 72 1.39 -7.08 26.36
N VAL A 73 0.72 -5.91 26.41
CA VAL A 73 0.69 -4.95 25.32
C VAL A 73 2.10 -4.44 24.99
N SER A 74 2.90 -4.10 26.00
CA SER A 74 4.29 -3.67 25.80
C SER A 74 5.12 -4.74 25.08
N THR A 75 5.02 -6.00 25.52
CA THR A 75 5.76 -7.11 24.93
C THR A 75 5.28 -7.41 23.51
N PHE A 76 3.97 -7.40 23.29
CA PHE A 76 3.36 -7.64 22.00
C PHE A 76 3.75 -6.57 20.97
N MET A 77 3.70 -5.28 21.34
CA MET A 77 4.04 -4.18 20.44
C MET A 77 5.53 -4.14 20.09
N GLN A 78 6.40 -4.70 20.94
CA GLN A 78 7.82 -4.88 20.59
C GLN A 78 8.01 -5.92 19.49
N LEU A 79 7.22 -7.00 19.49
CA LEU A 79 7.30 -8.06 18.47
C LEU A 79 6.57 -7.65 17.17
N TYR A 80 5.48 -6.90 17.29
CA TYR A 80 4.62 -6.50 16.17
C TYR A 80 4.49 -4.99 16.09
N THR A 81 5.53 -4.35 15.56
CA THR A 81 5.64 -2.88 15.43
C THR A 81 4.56 -2.24 14.54
N ASN A 82 3.90 -3.05 13.70
CA ASN A 82 2.80 -2.59 12.83
C ASN A 82 1.42 -2.70 13.51
N ALA A 83 1.35 -3.17 14.75
CA ALA A 83 0.14 -3.22 15.55
C ALA A 83 0.17 -2.14 16.65
N THR A 84 -0.94 -1.45 16.82
CA THR A 84 -1.14 -0.47 17.90
C THR A 84 -2.35 -0.89 18.71
N ILE A 85 -2.13 -1.22 20.00
CA ILE A 85 -3.20 -1.60 20.91
C ILE A 85 -3.56 -0.39 21.79
N LYS A 86 -4.86 -0.10 21.90
CA LYS A 86 -5.41 0.95 22.77
C LYS A 86 -6.38 0.32 23.77
N PRO A 87 -5.91 -0.11 24.95
CA PRO A 87 -6.77 -0.67 25.97
C PRO A 87 -7.69 0.40 26.57
N ARG A 88 -8.87 -0.03 26.99
CA ARG A 88 -9.84 0.73 27.76
C ARG A 88 -10.16 -0.10 29.00
N TYR A 89 -9.89 0.50 30.14
CA TYR A 89 -10.11 -0.06 31.46
C TYR A 89 -11.48 0.37 31.98
#